data_AF-A0A1F3SF88-F1
#
_entry.id   AF-A0A1F3SF88-F1
#
_cell.length_a   1.000
_cell.length_b   1.000
_cell.length_c   1.000
_cell.angle_alpha   90.00
_cell.angle_beta   90.00
_cell.angle_gamma   90.00
#
_symmetry.space_group_name_H-M   'P 1'
#
loop_
_entity.id
_entity.type
_entity.pdbx_description
1 polymer ?
#
loop_
_entity_poly.entity_id
_entity_poly.type
_entity_poly.pdbx_seq_one_letter_code
_entity_poly.pdbx_strand_id
1 'polypeptide(L)'
;MNFSGKITHSVISFLQAQGAEAGEIFESLDLPAEFLKDSTSWLDAHKVENLLQHIESLSIQKLGIERPLEKMGHAAKDLKSWGVLDSVLRMIEKPHDIFLQPQRFISYFISPAPPIANINRGENSVTFDVPISFEEYPRVATYLSAAIEAVPLFMGLQMAEAVWRQNSISINWRQTQSLLGEQTLQHRQMAPEVMQTLVETLEKTEQALREKTRELERIKQENTLAASSQVPQLEELKQFRRQYEDFHHQVLRLQDYFTRSQQLITILVGKNRLTSQVREAMKRVDWELVQESFPKVTRELLNKFENKPNEIAEIKNGEDNKSSRARDSRQPWLPYS
;
A
#
# COMPACT_ATOMS: atom_id res chain seq x y z
N MET A 1 7.30 -23.87 -7.12
CA MET A 1 6.42 -23.56 -5.98
C MET A 1 6.54 -22.07 -5.72
N ASN A 2 5.45 -21.41 -5.33
CA ASN A 2 5.45 -19.98 -5.05
C ASN A 2 4.98 -19.73 -3.61
N PHE A 3 5.58 -18.74 -2.97
CA PHE A 3 5.15 -18.22 -1.68
C PHE A 3 4.39 -16.91 -1.85
N SER A 4 3.45 -16.69 -0.93
CA SER A 4 2.58 -15.52 -0.93
C SER A 4 3.34 -14.26 -0.51
N GLY A 5 3.08 -13.15 -1.19
CA GLY A 5 3.58 -11.82 -0.84
C GLY A 5 3.13 -11.36 0.56
N LYS A 6 2.15 -12.05 1.18
CA LYS A 6 1.81 -11.86 2.61
C LYS A 6 3.01 -12.04 3.52
N ILE A 7 3.89 -13.00 3.20
CA ILE A 7 5.10 -13.25 3.98
C ILE A 7 6.00 -12.02 3.85
N THR A 8 6.41 -11.67 2.63
CA THR A 8 7.35 -10.57 2.37
C THR A 8 6.82 -9.22 2.86
N HIS A 9 5.55 -8.93 2.63
CA HIS A 9 4.89 -7.72 3.10
C HIS A 9 4.93 -7.63 4.63
N SER A 10 4.60 -8.73 5.33
CA SER A 10 4.65 -8.80 6.79
C SER A 10 6.04 -8.48 7.34
N VAL A 11 7.08 -9.07 6.76
CA VAL A 11 8.45 -8.90 7.24
C VAL A 11 8.94 -7.47 7.00
N ILE A 12 8.61 -6.89 5.85
CA ILE A 12 8.95 -5.51 5.51
C ILE A 12 8.20 -4.51 6.40
N SER A 13 6.89 -4.72 6.61
CA SER A 13 6.09 -3.88 7.50
C SER A 13 6.60 -3.90 8.93
N PHE A 14 7.07 -5.05 9.41
CA PHE A 14 7.70 -5.15 10.73
C PHE A 14 8.96 -4.29 10.80
N LEU A 15 9.85 -4.39 9.82
CA LEU A 15 11.10 -3.61 9.80
C LEU A 15 10.84 -2.11 9.73
N GLN A 16 9.86 -1.69 8.91
CA GLN A 16 9.43 -0.30 8.84
C GLN A 16 8.89 0.20 10.18
N ALA A 17 8.12 -0.63 10.90
CA ALA A 17 7.63 -0.29 12.24
C ALA A 17 8.76 -0.17 13.27
N GLN A 18 9.88 -0.88 13.08
CA GLN A 18 11.11 -0.75 13.89
C GLN A 18 12.03 0.40 13.44
N GLY A 19 11.59 1.21 12.46
CA GLY A 19 12.34 2.38 11.98
C GLY A 19 13.44 2.06 10.97
N ALA A 20 13.47 0.85 10.40
CA ALA A 20 14.43 0.52 9.35
C ALA A 20 14.00 1.12 8.00
N GLU A 21 14.96 1.70 7.27
CA GLU A 21 14.72 2.19 5.92
C GLU A 21 14.59 1.02 4.93
N ALA A 22 13.40 0.85 4.36
CA ALA A 22 13.13 -0.26 3.45
C ALA A 22 13.92 -0.17 2.13
N GLY A 23 14.53 0.98 1.81
CA GLY A 23 15.30 1.19 0.58
C GLY A 23 16.47 0.22 0.41
N GLU A 24 17.26 0.00 1.47
CA GLU A 24 18.41 -0.92 1.44
C GLU A 24 18.02 -2.38 1.17
N ILE A 25 16.80 -2.77 1.59
CA ILE A 25 16.26 -4.12 1.37
C ILE A 25 15.85 -4.30 -0.09
N PHE A 26 15.37 -3.24 -0.74
CA PHE A 26 14.97 -3.28 -2.14
C PHE A 26 16.16 -3.20 -3.10
N GLU A 27 17.22 -2.52 -2.72
CA GLU A 27 18.44 -2.38 -3.54
C GLU A 27 19.26 -3.67 -3.64
N SER A 28 19.16 -4.54 -2.64
CA SER A 28 19.90 -5.81 -2.60
C SER A 28 19.22 -6.96 -3.34
N LEU A 29 18.03 -6.74 -3.92
CA LEU A 29 17.19 -7.80 -4.49
C LEU A 29 16.85 -7.58 -5.95
N ASP A 30 16.90 -8.68 -6.70
CA ASP A 30 16.52 -8.78 -8.11
C ASP A 30 14.98 -8.94 -8.26
N LEU A 31 14.21 -8.31 -7.37
CA LEU A 31 12.75 -8.33 -7.33
C LEU A 31 12.21 -6.90 -7.24
N PRO A 32 11.26 -6.49 -8.10
CA PRO A 32 10.68 -5.17 -8.02
C PRO A 32 10.00 -4.95 -6.67
N ALA A 33 10.31 -3.82 -6.02
CA ALA A 33 9.80 -3.46 -4.69
C ALA A 33 8.27 -3.46 -4.60
N GLU A 34 7.57 -3.26 -5.72
CA GLU A 34 6.12 -3.29 -5.82
C GLU A 34 5.55 -4.67 -5.48
N PHE A 35 6.18 -5.76 -5.96
CA PHE A 35 5.73 -7.13 -5.67
C PHE A 35 6.01 -7.53 -4.23
N LEU A 36 7.09 -7.01 -3.64
CA LEU A 36 7.44 -7.30 -2.25
C LEU A 36 6.48 -6.67 -1.24
N LYS A 37 5.87 -5.53 -1.60
CA LYS A 37 4.86 -4.82 -0.80
C LYS A 37 3.43 -5.29 -1.07
N ASP A 38 3.20 -5.99 -2.18
CA ASP A 38 1.88 -6.51 -2.52
C ASP A 38 1.62 -7.87 -1.85
N SER A 39 0.71 -7.88 -0.87
CA SER A 39 0.27 -9.08 -0.15
C SER A 39 -0.53 -10.08 -1.00
N THR A 40 -0.91 -9.71 -2.23
CA THR A 40 -1.66 -10.58 -3.16
C THR A 40 -0.75 -11.24 -4.21
N SER A 41 0.51 -10.84 -4.28
CA SER A 41 1.49 -11.38 -5.22
C SER A 41 1.90 -12.81 -4.86
N TRP A 42 2.37 -13.55 -5.87
CA TRP A 42 2.98 -14.87 -5.71
C TRP A 42 4.42 -14.77 -6.19
N LEU A 43 5.35 -15.11 -5.31
CA LEU A 43 6.78 -14.95 -5.50
C LEU A 43 7.46 -16.32 -5.56
N ASP A 44 8.53 -16.41 -6.35
CA ASP A 44 9.34 -17.62 -6.45
C ASP A 44 9.90 -18.03 -5.06
N ALA A 45 9.79 -19.31 -4.73
CA ALA A 45 10.12 -19.82 -3.40
C ALA A 45 11.57 -19.55 -2.99
N HIS A 46 12.54 -19.74 -3.89
CA HIS A 46 13.95 -19.50 -3.61
C HIS A 46 14.24 -18.01 -3.45
N LYS A 47 13.59 -17.15 -4.23
CA LYS A 47 13.75 -15.71 -4.09
C LYS A 47 13.22 -15.20 -2.74
N VAL A 48 12.09 -15.72 -2.27
CA VAL A 48 11.54 -15.37 -0.96
C VAL A 48 12.46 -15.85 0.16
N GLU A 49 12.96 -17.08 0.07
CA GLU A 49 13.90 -17.63 1.07
C GLU A 49 15.20 -16.79 1.17
N ASN A 50 15.78 -16.43 0.02
CA ASN A 50 16.98 -15.56 -0.02
C ASN A 50 16.72 -14.17 0.56
N LEU A 51 15.54 -13.59 0.28
CA LEU A 51 15.11 -12.32 0.85
C LEU A 51 15.00 -12.43 2.39
N LEU A 52 14.35 -13.47 2.90
CA LEU A 52 14.21 -13.67 4.34
C LEU A 52 15.57 -13.85 5.03
N GLN A 53 16.50 -14.56 4.39
CA GLN A 53 17.87 -14.69 4.88
C GLN A 53 18.58 -13.32 4.96
N HIS A 54 18.41 -12.47 3.95
CA HIS A 54 18.98 -11.13 3.95
C HIS A 54 18.37 -10.25 5.05
N ILE A 55 17.05 -10.26 5.17
CA ILE A 55 16.32 -9.55 6.24
C ILE A 55 16.77 -10.02 7.61
N GLU A 56 16.87 -11.33 7.83
CA GLU A 56 17.29 -11.92 9.10
C GLU A 56 18.69 -11.41 9.47
N SER A 57 19.64 -11.48 8.54
CA SER A 57 21.01 -11.00 8.74
C SER A 57 21.05 -9.51 9.08
N LEU A 58 20.31 -8.69 8.33
CA LEU A 58 20.23 -7.24 8.56
C LEU A 58 19.60 -6.91 9.92
N SER A 59 18.54 -7.63 10.30
CA SER A 59 17.84 -7.44 11.58
C SER A 59 18.74 -7.78 12.77
N ILE A 60 19.54 -8.83 12.66
CA ILE A 60 20.49 -9.22 13.70
C ILE A 60 21.62 -8.19 13.79
N GLN A 61 22.21 -7.80 12.66
CA GLN A 61 23.39 -6.92 12.64
C GLN A 61 23.08 -5.46 12.98
N LYS A 62 22.02 -4.89 12.39
CA LYS A 62 21.69 -3.47 12.53
C LYS A 62 20.76 -3.17 13.70
N LEU A 63 19.78 -4.05 13.94
CA LEU A 63 18.73 -3.80 14.94
C LEU A 63 18.95 -4.61 16.24
N GLY A 64 19.92 -5.54 16.27
CA GLY A 64 20.19 -6.39 17.43
C GLY A 64 19.03 -7.32 17.79
N ILE A 65 18.16 -7.63 16.83
CA ILE A 65 16.96 -8.41 17.08
C ILE A 65 17.32 -9.89 17.09
N GLU A 66 17.25 -10.52 18.26
CA GLU A 66 17.32 -11.98 18.37
C GLU A 66 16.07 -12.62 17.74
N ARG A 67 16.30 -13.66 16.94
CA ARG A 67 15.28 -14.46 16.23
C ARG A 67 14.24 -13.59 15.49
N PRO A 68 14.68 -12.80 14.51
CA PRO A 68 13.84 -11.77 13.89
C PRO A 68 12.60 -12.37 13.21
N LEU A 69 12.75 -13.47 12.48
CA LEU A 69 11.64 -14.10 11.75
C LEU A 69 10.54 -14.63 12.67
N GLU A 70 10.90 -15.15 13.84
CA GLU A 70 9.93 -15.57 14.87
C GLU A 70 9.12 -14.36 15.35
N LYS A 71 9.81 -13.27 15.73
CA LYS A 71 9.15 -12.03 16.18
C LYS A 71 8.26 -11.40 15.11
N MET A 72 8.70 -11.45 13.85
CA MET A 72 7.92 -10.96 12.71
C MET A 72 6.66 -11.79 12.50
N GLY A 73 6.74 -13.12 12.64
CA GLY A 73 5.57 -14.01 12.60
C GLY A 73 4.61 -13.77 13.77
N HIS A 74 5.12 -13.60 14.99
CA HIS A 74 4.32 -13.29 16.18
C HIS A 74 3.60 -11.94 16.08
N ALA A 75 4.23 -10.96 15.42
CA ALA A 75 3.65 -9.63 15.21
C ALA A 75 2.59 -9.57 14.09
N ALA A 76 2.31 -10.68 13.39
CA ALA A 76 1.43 -10.69 12.21
C ALA A 76 0.08 -10.02 12.43
N LYS A 77 -0.56 -10.25 13.59
CA LYS A 77 -1.84 -9.64 13.98
C LYS A 77 -1.80 -8.12 13.99
N ASP A 78 -0.76 -7.54 14.56
CA ASP A 78 -0.65 -6.10 14.77
C ASP A 78 -0.27 -5.38 13.48
N LEU A 79 0.48 -6.06 12.61
CA LEU A 79 0.94 -5.54 11.33
C LEU A 79 -0.17 -5.46 10.26
N LYS A 80 -1.28 -6.21 10.42
CA LYS A 80 -2.39 -6.28 9.44
C LYS A 80 -1.90 -6.58 8.02
N SER A 81 -0.92 -7.47 7.93
CA SER A 81 -0.12 -7.69 6.73
C SER A 81 -0.62 -8.85 5.86
N TRP A 82 -1.66 -9.58 6.31
CA TRP A 82 -2.24 -10.69 5.56
C TRP A 82 -3.50 -10.30 4.79
N GLY A 83 -3.95 -9.04 4.91
CA GLY A 83 -5.04 -8.46 4.15
C GLY A 83 -6.38 -9.06 4.54
N VAL A 84 -7.08 -9.68 3.59
CA VAL A 84 -8.42 -10.27 3.82
C VAL A 84 -8.37 -11.40 4.87
N LEU A 85 -7.26 -12.14 4.92
CA LEU A 85 -7.09 -13.23 5.89
C LEU A 85 -7.16 -12.72 7.33
N ASP A 86 -6.64 -11.53 7.63
CA ASP A 86 -6.72 -10.93 8.97
C ASP A 86 -8.19 -10.76 9.43
N SER A 87 -9.08 -10.40 8.51
CA SER A 87 -10.51 -10.24 8.80
C SER A 87 -11.22 -11.57 8.95
N VAL A 88 -10.88 -12.57 8.13
CA VAL A 88 -11.40 -13.95 8.27
C VAL A 88 -11.04 -14.52 9.63
N LEU A 89 -9.78 -14.39 10.05
CA LEU A 89 -9.31 -14.90 11.35
C LEU A 89 -10.03 -14.25 12.53
N ARG A 90 -10.40 -12.97 12.43
CA ARG A 90 -11.18 -12.26 13.46
C ARG A 90 -12.65 -12.67 13.54
N MET A 91 -13.20 -13.28 12.48
CA MET A 91 -14.59 -13.76 12.45
C MET A 91 -14.74 -15.19 12.98
N ILE A 92 -13.63 -15.92 13.17
CA ILE A 92 -13.65 -17.29 13.68
C ILE A 92 -13.58 -17.26 15.21
N GLU A 93 -14.45 -18.04 15.86
CA GLU A 93 -14.55 -18.07 17.33
C GLU A 93 -13.48 -18.98 17.98
N LYS A 94 -13.02 -20.04 17.30
CA LYS A 94 -12.09 -21.03 17.84
C LYS A 94 -10.91 -21.31 16.90
N PRO A 95 -9.66 -21.32 17.40
CA PRO A 95 -8.49 -21.60 16.56
C PRO A 95 -8.54 -22.98 15.91
N HIS A 96 -9.10 -23.96 16.63
CA HIS A 96 -9.29 -25.32 16.13
C HIS A 96 -10.06 -25.35 14.80
N ASP A 97 -11.02 -24.46 14.58
CA ASP A 97 -11.82 -24.46 13.35
C ASP A 97 -11.00 -24.11 12.11
N ILE A 98 -9.89 -23.37 12.27
CA ILE A 98 -8.92 -23.13 11.20
C ILE A 98 -8.14 -24.40 10.90
N PHE A 99 -7.70 -25.10 11.95
CA PHE A 99 -6.88 -26.30 11.85
C PHE A 99 -7.69 -27.58 11.63
N LEU A 100 -9.02 -27.49 11.51
CA LEU A 100 -9.86 -28.56 10.95
C LEU A 100 -9.48 -28.85 9.50
N GLN A 101 -9.13 -27.80 8.75
CA GLN A 101 -8.70 -27.87 7.36
C GLN A 101 -7.39 -27.10 7.17
N PRO A 102 -6.26 -27.62 7.69
CA PRO A 102 -4.98 -26.93 7.67
C PRO A 102 -4.54 -26.62 6.23
N GLN A 103 -4.96 -27.42 5.25
CA GLN A 103 -4.66 -27.21 3.84
C GLN A 103 -5.18 -25.86 3.34
N ARG A 104 -6.37 -25.45 3.78
CA ARG A 104 -6.95 -24.16 3.40
C ARG A 104 -6.12 -23.02 4.00
N PHE A 105 -5.76 -23.11 5.28
CA PHE A 105 -4.93 -22.09 5.91
C PHE A 105 -3.56 -21.95 5.20
N ILE A 106 -2.88 -23.08 4.98
CA ILE A 106 -1.57 -23.11 4.32
C ILE A 106 -1.65 -22.61 2.86
N SER A 107 -2.76 -22.84 2.16
CA SER A 107 -2.95 -22.38 0.78
C SER A 107 -2.95 -20.85 0.61
N TYR A 108 -3.17 -20.08 1.68
CA TYR A 108 -3.02 -18.61 1.63
C TYR A 108 -1.55 -18.16 1.52
N PHE A 109 -0.63 -19.04 1.90
CA PHE A 109 0.81 -18.77 1.93
C PHE A 109 1.56 -19.48 0.81
N ILE A 110 1.02 -20.58 0.26
CA ILE A 110 1.74 -21.50 -0.62
C ILE A 110 0.88 -21.84 -1.85
N SER A 111 1.47 -21.69 -3.04
CA SER A 111 0.84 -22.01 -4.32
C SER A 111 1.75 -22.89 -5.19
N PRO A 112 1.23 -23.96 -5.84
CA PRO A 112 -0.14 -24.48 -5.70
C PRO A 112 -0.40 -25.00 -4.28
N ALA A 113 -1.68 -25.10 -3.89
CA ALA A 113 -2.07 -25.53 -2.55
C ALA A 113 -1.43 -26.89 -2.23
N PRO A 114 -0.57 -26.99 -1.20
CA PRO A 114 0.18 -28.21 -0.97
C PRO A 114 -0.76 -29.32 -0.47
N PRO A 115 -0.62 -30.57 -0.95
CA PRO A 115 -1.36 -31.69 -0.38
C PRO A 115 -0.96 -31.89 1.08
N ILE A 116 -1.93 -31.94 2.00
CA ILE A 116 -1.67 -32.22 3.40
C ILE A 116 -1.95 -33.70 3.70
N ALA A 117 -1.03 -34.35 4.40
CA ALA A 117 -1.13 -35.76 4.79
C ALA A 117 -1.10 -35.93 6.32
N ASN A 118 -1.43 -37.12 6.80
CA ASN A 118 -1.24 -37.57 8.19
C ASN A 118 -1.79 -36.61 9.26
N ILE A 119 -3.02 -36.12 9.05
CA ILE A 119 -3.66 -35.20 10.00
C ILE A 119 -4.08 -35.98 11.25
N ASN A 120 -3.38 -35.76 12.36
CA ASN A 120 -3.72 -36.26 13.68
C ASN A 120 -4.28 -35.12 14.52
N ARG A 121 -5.49 -35.32 15.06
CA ARG A 121 -6.19 -34.31 15.88
C ARG A 121 -6.32 -34.83 17.30
N GLY A 122 -5.78 -34.08 18.25
CA GLY A 122 -6.00 -34.26 19.68
C GLY A 122 -6.87 -33.14 20.26
N GLU A 123 -7.23 -33.26 21.53
CA GLU A 123 -7.97 -32.22 22.26
C GLU A 123 -7.25 -30.87 22.24
N ASN A 124 -5.92 -30.93 22.38
CA ASN A 124 -5.07 -29.76 22.57
C ASN A 124 -4.03 -29.61 21.47
N SER A 125 -4.11 -30.42 20.43
CA SER A 125 -3.08 -30.45 19.41
C SER A 125 -3.60 -30.84 18.04
N VAL A 126 -2.95 -30.32 17.01
CA VAL A 126 -3.14 -30.76 15.63
C VAL A 126 -1.77 -30.99 15.03
N THR A 127 -1.56 -32.17 14.47
CA THR A 127 -0.34 -32.53 13.75
C THR A 127 -0.69 -32.87 12.31
N PHE A 128 0.09 -32.40 11.34
CA PHE A 128 -0.11 -32.71 9.93
C PHE A 128 1.17 -32.53 9.13
N ASP A 129 1.25 -33.21 7.98
CA ASP A 129 2.42 -33.18 7.12
C ASP A 129 2.17 -32.29 5.90
N VAL A 130 3.14 -31.44 5.58
CA VAL A 130 3.17 -30.56 4.42
C VAL A 130 4.39 -30.95 3.57
N PRO A 131 4.29 -31.01 2.22
CA PRO A 131 5.37 -31.33 1.29
C PRO A 131 6.37 -30.17 1.14
N ILE A 132 6.74 -29.55 2.26
CA ILE A 132 7.73 -28.49 2.35
C ILE A 132 8.65 -28.88 3.48
N SER A 133 9.89 -29.17 3.11
CA SER A 133 10.91 -29.52 4.08
C SER A 133 11.48 -28.27 4.72
N PHE A 134 11.62 -28.31 6.04
CA PHE A 134 12.42 -27.34 6.79
C PHE A 134 13.86 -27.24 6.27
N GLU A 135 14.40 -28.29 5.65
CA GLU A 135 15.75 -28.27 5.05
C GLU A 135 15.83 -27.41 3.79
N GLU A 136 14.75 -27.34 3.01
CA GLU A 136 14.72 -26.64 1.74
C GLU A 136 14.37 -25.15 1.93
N TYR A 137 13.43 -24.85 2.84
CA TYR A 137 12.98 -23.48 3.12
C TYR A 137 12.93 -23.17 4.64
N PRO A 138 14.09 -23.19 5.33
CA PRO A 138 14.14 -23.02 6.78
C PRO A 138 13.56 -21.68 7.25
N ARG A 139 13.79 -20.57 6.55
CA ARG A 139 13.36 -19.23 7.01
C ARG A 139 11.87 -19.04 6.81
N VAL A 140 11.34 -19.50 5.68
CA VAL A 140 9.88 -19.54 5.48
C VAL A 140 9.22 -20.44 6.52
N ALA A 141 9.76 -21.62 6.80
CA ALA A 141 9.22 -22.52 7.81
C ALA A 141 9.25 -21.91 9.22
N THR A 142 10.33 -21.21 9.60
CA THR A 142 10.42 -20.47 10.87
C THR A 142 9.36 -19.37 10.95
N TYR A 143 9.23 -18.54 9.92
CA TYR A 143 8.20 -17.50 9.89
C TYR A 143 6.79 -18.09 9.97
N LEU A 144 6.49 -19.11 9.17
CA LEU A 144 5.17 -19.74 9.15
C LEU A 144 4.83 -20.44 10.48
N SER A 145 5.81 -21.05 11.13
CA SER A 145 5.62 -21.63 12.47
C SER A 145 5.20 -20.55 13.46
N ALA A 146 5.94 -19.44 13.52
CA ALA A 146 5.60 -18.31 14.39
C ALA A 146 4.26 -17.65 14.03
N ALA A 147 3.95 -17.55 12.73
CA ALA A 147 2.66 -17.06 12.26
C ALA A 147 1.50 -17.96 12.73
N ILE A 148 1.67 -19.29 12.66
CA ILE A 148 0.70 -20.28 13.15
C ILE A 148 0.51 -20.14 14.66
N GLU A 149 1.58 -19.91 15.43
CA GLU A 149 1.52 -19.65 16.88
C GLU A 149 0.70 -18.41 17.21
N ALA A 150 0.76 -17.39 16.33
CA ALA A 150 0.07 -16.12 16.49
C ALA A 150 -1.42 -16.18 16.10
N VAL A 151 -1.88 -17.22 15.37
CA VAL A 151 -3.28 -17.33 14.91
C VAL A 151 -4.30 -17.17 16.04
N PRO A 152 -4.16 -17.81 17.23
CA PRO A 152 -5.09 -17.61 18.33
C PRO A 152 -5.20 -16.17 18.83
N LEU A 153 -4.14 -15.34 18.66
CA LEU A 153 -4.18 -13.94 19.07
C LEU A 153 -5.28 -13.16 18.34
N PHE A 154 -5.61 -13.52 17.09
CA PHE A 154 -6.69 -12.88 16.31
C PHE A 154 -8.07 -13.06 16.95
N MET A 155 -8.22 -14.07 17.79
CA MET A 155 -9.45 -14.41 18.51
C MET A 155 -9.41 -13.95 19.99
N GLY A 156 -8.38 -13.20 20.37
CA GLY A 156 -8.17 -12.76 21.76
C GLY A 156 -7.68 -13.87 22.70
N LEU A 157 -7.19 -15.00 22.17
CA LEU A 157 -6.64 -16.10 22.95
C LEU A 157 -5.11 -15.99 23.08
N GLN A 158 -4.53 -16.83 23.94
CA GLN A 158 -3.07 -16.93 24.10
C GLN A 158 -2.45 -17.65 22.89
N MET A 159 -1.18 -17.30 22.58
CA MET A 159 -0.43 -17.96 21.51
C MET A 159 -0.38 -19.48 21.68
N ALA A 160 -0.37 -20.18 20.55
CA ALA A 160 -0.07 -21.60 20.49
C ALA A 160 1.44 -21.86 20.58
N GLU A 161 1.81 -23.12 20.70
CA GLU A 161 3.18 -23.59 20.55
C GLU A 161 3.23 -24.46 19.28
N ALA A 162 4.00 -24.04 18.27
CA ALA A 162 4.11 -24.74 16.99
C ALA A 162 5.54 -25.24 16.78
N VAL A 163 5.66 -26.49 16.37
CA VAL A 163 6.94 -27.14 16.10
C VAL A 163 6.90 -27.70 14.68
N TRP A 164 7.77 -27.19 13.82
CA TRP A 164 7.98 -27.70 12.48
C TRP A 164 9.24 -28.58 12.48
N ARG A 165 9.08 -29.88 12.17
CA ARG A 165 10.19 -30.83 12.05
C ARG A 165 10.10 -31.53 10.70
N GLN A 166 11.12 -31.34 9.85
CA GLN A 166 11.15 -31.86 8.49
C GLN A 166 9.91 -31.40 7.71
N ASN A 167 8.95 -32.30 7.49
CA ASN A 167 7.70 -32.06 6.78
C ASN A 167 6.48 -32.01 7.71
N SER A 168 6.66 -32.26 9.01
CA SER A 168 5.56 -32.37 9.96
C SER A 168 5.44 -31.11 10.82
N ILE A 169 4.23 -30.58 10.91
CA ILE A 169 3.86 -29.43 11.74
C ILE A 169 3.01 -29.94 12.88
N SER A 170 3.47 -29.71 14.12
CA SER A 170 2.70 -29.99 15.34
C SER A 170 2.36 -28.67 16.00
N ILE A 171 1.07 -28.45 16.30
CA ILE A 171 0.59 -27.25 16.98
C ILE A 171 -0.10 -27.67 18.27
N ASN A 172 0.25 -27.04 19.38
CA ASN A 172 -0.28 -27.32 20.71
C ASN A 172 -0.87 -26.05 21.33
N TRP A 173 -2.02 -26.17 22.00
CA TRP A 173 -2.69 -25.09 22.73
C TRP A 173 -2.70 -25.37 24.23
N ARG A 174 -2.60 -24.31 25.04
CA ARG A 174 -2.64 -24.43 26.53
C ARG A 174 -4.03 -24.63 27.11
N GLN A 175 -5.09 -24.29 26.38
CA GLN A 175 -6.47 -24.43 26.86
C GLN A 175 -7.10 -25.69 26.29
N THR A 176 -7.67 -26.51 27.19
CA THR A 176 -8.41 -27.71 26.81
C THR A 176 -9.66 -27.33 26.04
N GLN A 177 -9.73 -27.74 24.78
CA GLN A 177 -10.94 -27.55 23.99
C GLN A 177 -11.76 -28.82 24.06
N SER A 178 -13.00 -28.71 24.50
CA SER A 178 -13.92 -29.84 24.51
C SER A 178 -14.06 -30.34 23.07
N LEU A 179 -13.52 -31.53 22.79
CA LEU A 179 -13.87 -32.33 21.63
C LEU A 179 -15.37 -32.58 21.73
N LEU A 180 -16.16 -31.71 21.10
CA LEU A 180 -17.58 -31.99 20.89
C LEU A 180 -17.64 -33.35 20.20
N GLY A 181 -18.26 -34.31 20.89
CA GLY A 181 -18.20 -35.73 20.58
C GLY A 181 -18.36 -36.04 19.10
N GLU A 182 -17.71 -37.13 18.69
CA GLU A 182 -17.59 -37.64 17.32
C GLU A 182 -18.92 -37.75 16.54
N GLN A 183 -20.08 -37.61 17.21
CA GLN A 183 -21.41 -37.62 16.62
C GLN A 183 -21.96 -36.24 16.22
N THR A 184 -21.39 -35.13 16.72
CA THR A 184 -21.87 -33.76 16.41
C THR A 184 -21.11 -33.11 15.25
N LEU A 185 -20.02 -33.72 14.77
CA LEU A 185 -19.27 -33.26 13.59
C LEU A 185 -20.08 -33.31 12.29
N GLN A 186 -21.21 -34.04 12.26
CA GLN A 186 -22.15 -33.99 11.14
C GLN A 186 -23.15 -32.82 11.23
N HIS A 187 -23.41 -32.26 12.42
CA HIS A 187 -24.52 -31.31 12.65
C HIS A 187 -24.09 -29.91 13.11
N ARG A 188 -22.79 -29.69 13.37
CA ARG A 188 -22.16 -28.34 13.37
C ARG A 188 -21.24 -28.17 12.17
N GLN A 189 -21.73 -28.59 11.01
CA GLN A 189 -21.30 -27.93 9.79
C GLN A 189 -21.91 -26.52 9.88
N MET A 190 -21.09 -25.48 10.05
CA MET A 190 -21.48 -24.19 9.48
C MET A 190 -21.93 -24.49 8.07
N ALA A 191 -23.20 -24.21 7.73
CA ALA A 191 -23.85 -24.72 6.53
C ALA A 191 -22.85 -24.66 5.35
N PRO A 192 -22.47 -25.81 4.76
CA PRO A 192 -21.42 -25.87 3.74
C PRO A 192 -21.70 -24.87 2.62
N GLU A 193 -22.98 -24.60 2.37
CA GLU A 193 -23.50 -23.60 1.44
C GLU A 193 -23.16 -22.16 1.80
N VAL A 194 -23.19 -21.76 3.08
CA VAL A 194 -22.83 -20.39 3.52
C VAL A 194 -21.33 -20.18 3.45
N MET A 195 -20.55 -21.22 3.79
CA MET A 195 -19.09 -21.16 3.71
C MET A 195 -18.60 -21.32 2.26
N GLN A 196 -19.26 -22.12 1.43
CA GLN A 196 -19.05 -22.17 -0.03
C GLN A 196 -19.47 -20.86 -0.68
N THR A 197 -20.60 -20.25 -0.31
CA THR A 197 -20.95 -18.95 -0.87
C THR A 197 -19.95 -17.90 -0.42
N LEU A 198 -19.53 -17.84 0.85
CA LEU A 198 -18.48 -16.90 1.25
C LEU A 198 -17.16 -17.16 0.53
N VAL A 199 -16.74 -18.41 0.34
CA VAL A 199 -15.53 -18.78 -0.40
C VAL A 199 -15.66 -18.48 -1.89
N GLU A 200 -16.77 -18.84 -2.53
CA GLU A 200 -17.05 -18.52 -3.93
C GLU A 200 -17.18 -17.02 -4.14
N THR A 201 -17.78 -16.30 -3.20
CA THR A 201 -17.88 -14.84 -3.28
C THR A 201 -16.51 -14.22 -3.05
N LEU A 202 -15.69 -14.78 -2.15
CA LEU A 202 -14.31 -14.34 -1.93
C LEU A 202 -13.41 -14.62 -3.12
N GLU A 203 -13.44 -15.83 -3.68
CA GLU A 203 -12.73 -16.22 -4.91
C GLU A 203 -13.21 -15.39 -6.09
N LYS A 204 -14.52 -15.15 -6.23
CA LYS A 204 -15.07 -14.24 -7.25
C LYS A 204 -14.64 -12.80 -7.01
N THR A 205 -14.57 -12.32 -5.76
CA THR A 205 -14.12 -10.96 -5.46
C THR A 205 -12.62 -10.80 -5.66
N GLU A 206 -11.80 -11.81 -5.30
CA GLU A 206 -10.37 -11.82 -5.56
C GLU A 206 -10.09 -11.95 -7.06
N GLN A 207 -10.86 -12.77 -7.78
CA GLN A 207 -10.74 -12.91 -9.23
C GLN A 207 -11.21 -11.64 -9.94
N ALA A 208 -12.31 -11.02 -9.52
CA ALA A 208 -12.77 -9.74 -10.03
C ALA A 208 -11.78 -8.61 -9.69
N LEU A 209 -11.16 -8.63 -8.52
CA LEU A 209 -10.06 -7.71 -8.17
C LEU A 209 -8.85 -7.97 -9.05
N ARG A 210 -8.45 -9.22 -9.29
CA ARG A 210 -7.34 -9.56 -10.21
C ARG A 210 -7.65 -9.13 -11.64
N GLU A 211 -8.87 -9.34 -12.12
CA GLU A 211 -9.32 -8.91 -13.44
C GLU A 211 -9.35 -7.39 -13.54
N LYS A 212 -9.86 -6.68 -12.52
CA LYS A 212 -9.82 -5.22 -12.46
C LYS A 212 -8.42 -4.65 -12.33
N THR A 213 -7.54 -5.28 -11.59
CA THR A 213 -6.13 -4.88 -11.48
C THR A 213 -5.40 -5.13 -12.80
N ARG A 214 -5.61 -6.28 -13.44
CA ARG A 214 -5.08 -6.57 -14.79
C ARG A 214 -5.65 -5.66 -15.87
N GLU A 215 -6.93 -5.28 -15.76
CA GLU A 215 -7.57 -4.34 -16.67
C GLU A 215 -7.08 -2.92 -16.42
N LEU A 216 -6.88 -2.50 -15.17
CA LEU A 216 -6.20 -1.26 -14.84
C LEU A 216 -4.75 -1.26 -15.33
N GLU A 217 -4.05 -2.39 -15.28
CA GLU A 217 -2.70 -2.54 -15.83
C GLU A 217 -2.69 -2.52 -17.35
N ARG A 218 -3.67 -3.15 -18.03
CA ARG A 218 -3.84 -3.03 -19.48
C ARG A 218 -4.17 -1.61 -19.88
N ILE A 219 -5.10 -0.95 -19.19
CA ILE A 219 -5.42 0.47 -19.41
C ILE A 219 -4.20 1.34 -19.11
N LYS A 220 -3.40 1.03 -18.07
CA LYS A 220 -2.13 1.72 -17.81
C LYS A 220 -1.11 1.45 -18.91
N GLN A 221 -1.00 0.23 -19.43
CA GLN A 221 -0.08 -0.14 -20.51
C GLN A 221 -0.50 0.47 -21.85
N GLU A 222 -1.79 0.46 -22.17
CA GLU A 222 -2.38 1.11 -23.33
C GLU A 222 -2.23 2.64 -23.20
N ASN A 223 -2.38 3.19 -22.00
CA ASN A 223 -2.11 4.60 -21.72
C ASN A 223 -0.62 4.92 -21.69
N THR A 224 0.30 4.02 -21.32
CA THR A 224 1.75 4.27 -21.41
C THR A 224 2.25 4.13 -22.85
N LEU A 225 1.68 3.23 -23.63
CA LEU A 225 1.92 3.13 -25.08
C LEU A 225 1.36 4.35 -25.81
N ALA A 226 0.18 4.85 -25.44
CA ALA A 226 -0.35 6.12 -25.95
C ALA A 226 0.42 7.35 -25.41
N ALA A 227 0.88 7.31 -24.16
CA ALA A 227 1.66 8.40 -23.55
C ALA A 227 3.09 8.46 -24.07
N SER A 228 3.65 7.38 -24.62
CA SER A 228 5.02 7.35 -25.15
C SER A 228 5.25 8.33 -26.32
N SER A 229 4.19 8.90 -26.90
CA SER A 229 4.28 9.99 -27.88
C SER A 229 4.08 11.41 -27.30
N GLN A 230 3.78 11.58 -26.01
CA GLN A 230 3.46 12.88 -25.37
C GLN A 230 4.10 13.13 -23.98
N VAL A 231 5.02 12.26 -23.50
CA VAL A 231 5.65 12.41 -22.16
C VAL A 231 6.44 13.72 -21.94
N PRO A 232 7.14 14.33 -22.92
CA PRO A 232 7.93 15.54 -22.64
C PRO A 232 7.06 16.73 -22.19
N GLN A 233 5.83 16.85 -22.70
CA GLN A 233 4.98 18.02 -22.46
C GLN A 233 4.20 17.96 -21.14
N LEU A 234 3.88 16.78 -20.62
CA LEU A 234 3.07 16.67 -19.39
C LEU A 234 3.89 17.00 -18.13
N GLU A 235 5.18 16.67 -18.14
CA GLU A 235 6.06 16.92 -17.00
C GLU A 235 6.57 18.37 -16.97
N GLU A 236 6.77 18.99 -18.14
CA GLU A 236 6.91 20.44 -18.27
C GLU A 236 5.67 21.17 -17.75
N LEU A 237 4.46 20.69 -18.06
CA LEU A 237 3.22 21.29 -17.56
C LEU A 237 3.03 21.13 -16.04
N LYS A 238 3.42 19.99 -15.45
CA LYS A 238 3.39 19.81 -13.99
C LYS A 238 4.41 20.70 -13.29
N GLN A 239 5.62 20.81 -13.84
CA GLN A 239 6.66 21.66 -13.29
C GLN A 239 6.29 23.14 -13.42
N PHE A 240 5.72 23.54 -14.56
CA PHE A 240 5.18 24.88 -14.77
C PHE A 240 4.04 25.18 -13.81
N ARG A 241 3.10 24.24 -13.58
CA ARG A 241 2.01 24.41 -12.60
C ARG A 241 2.56 24.63 -11.18
N ARG A 242 3.55 23.87 -10.75
CA ARG A 242 4.17 24.05 -9.42
C ARG A 242 4.84 25.42 -9.28
N GLN A 243 5.63 25.82 -10.28
CA GLN A 243 6.26 27.14 -10.31
C GLN A 243 5.21 28.27 -10.31
N TYR A 244 4.07 28.04 -10.96
CA TYR A 244 2.95 28.98 -11.03
C TYR A 244 2.20 29.12 -9.70
N GLU A 245 1.94 28.02 -9.00
CA GLU A 245 1.35 28.01 -7.65
C GLU A 245 2.27 28.69 -6.63
N ASP A 246 3.58 28.40 -6.68
CA ASP A 246 4.58 29.04 -5.83
C ASP A 246 4.65 30.55 -6.05
N PHE A 247 4.64 31.00 -7.30
CA PHE A 247 4.66 32.43 -7.62
C PHE A 247 3.37 33.14 -7.20
N HIS A 248 2.20 32.49 -7.35
CA HIS A 248 0.93 33.02 -6.86
C HIS A 248 0.95 33.22 -5.34
N HIS A 249 1.47 32.24 -4.58
CA HIS A 249 1.65 32.38 -3.14
C HIS A 249 2.64 33.49 -2.74
N GLN A 250 3.70 33.70 -3.52
CA GLN A 250 4.64 34.79 -3.28
C GLN A 250 4.00 36.16 -3.50
N VAL A 251 3.17 36.33 -4.52
CA VAL A 251 2.43 37.58 -4.79
C VAL A 251 1.45 37.90 -3.64
N LEU A 252 0.72 36.89 -3.14
CA LEU A 252 -0.16 37.06 -1.98
C LEU A 252 0.61 37.45 -0.70
N ARG A 253 1.78 36.85 -0.46
CA ARG A 253 2.65 37.24 0.65
C ARG A 253 3.16 38.68 0.50
N LEU A 254 3.54 39.08 -0.71
CA LEU A 254 3.98 40.44 -0.98
C LEU A 254 2.88 41.46 -0.71
N GLN A 255 1.63 41.12 -1.07
CA GLN A 255 0.46 41.93 -0.76
C GLN A 255 0.26 42.12 0.74
N ASP A 256 0.36 41.05 1.53
CA ASP A 256 0.26 41.12 3.00
C ASP A 256 1.40 41.97 3.61
N TYR A 257 2.64 41.78 3.17
CA TYR A 257 3.76 42.62 3.62
C TYR A 257 3.55 44.09 3.32
N PHE A 258 3.06 44.43 2.13
CA PHE A 258 2.75 45.80 1.78
C PHE A 258 1.63 46.39 2.66
N THR A 259 0.55 45.65 2.91
CA THR A 259 -0.52 46.08 3.82
C THR A 259 0.02 46.34 5.23
N ARG A 260 0.90 45.47 5.75
CA ARG A 260 1.54 45.69 7.06
C ARG A 260 2.48 46.89 7.08
N SER A 261 3.23 47.12 6.01
CA SER A 261 4.09 48.32 5.86
C SER A 261 3.25 49.60 5.82
N GLN A 262 2.12 49.60 5.11
CA GLN A 262 1.18 50.72 5.12
C GLN A 262 0.61 50.99 6.52
N GLN A 263 0.24 49.95 7.26
CA GLN A 263 -0.25 50.07 8.65
C GLN A 263 0.83 50.65 9.57
N LEU A 264 2.07 50.16 9.48
CA LEU A 264 3.20 50.66 10.26
C LEU A 264 3.49 52.12 9.98
N ILE A 265 3.52 52.52 8.70
CA ILE A 265 3.72 53.92 8.31
C ILE A 265 2.56 54.78 8.81
N THR A 266 1.31 54.32 8.66
CA THR A 266 0.13 55.02 9.19
C THR A 266 0.24 55.25 10.71
N ILE A 267 0.71 54.25 11.47
CA ILE A 267 0.94 54.38 12.91
C ILE A 267 2.08 55.37 13.22
N LEU A 268 3.17 55.35 12.45
CA LEU A 268 4.31 56.26 12.62
C LEU A 268 3.93 57.71 12.33
N VAL A 269 3.12 57.94 11.30
CA VAL A 269 2.54 59.25 10.95
C VAL A 269 1.59 59.72 12.05
N GLY A 270 0.63 58.87 12.45
CA GLY A 270 -0.38 59.20 13.47
C GLY A 270 0.19 59.47 14.87
N LYS A 271 1.33 58.87 15.22
CA LYS A 271 2.05 59.14 16.49
C LYS A 271 3.04 60.31 16.40
N ASN A 272 3.08 61.03 15.27
CA ASN A 272 4.04 62.10 14.98
C ASN A 272 5.51 61.67 15.15
N ARG A 273 5.82 60.39 14.88
CA ARG A 273 7.15 59.75 15.02
C ARG A 273 7.87 59.61 13.68
N LEU A 274 7.62 60.52 12.75
CA LEU A 274 8.37 60.62 11.49
C LEU A 274 9.76 61.21 11.73
N THR A 275 10.65 60.40 12.30
CA THR A 275 12.07 60.75 12.44
C THR A 275 12.70 60.98 11.07
N SER A 276 13.78 61.77 11.03
CA SER A 276 14.47 62.07 9.76
C SER A 276 14.94 60.81 9.04
N GLN A 277 15.31 59.76 9.78
CA GLN A 277 15.69 58.47 9.23
C GLN A 277 14.53 57.74 8.53
N VAL A 278 13.32 57.79 9.10
CA VAL A 278 12.12 57.18 8.48
C VAL A 278 11.74 57.92 7.20
N ARG A 279 11.81 59.26 7.21
CA ARG A 279 11.58 60.07 6.00
C ARG A 279 12.59 59.78 4.90
N GLU A 280 13.86 59.61 5.25
CA GLU A 280 14.89 59.27 4.29
C GLU A 280 14.72 57.85 3.73
N ALA A 281 14.35 56.88 4.58
CA ALA A 281 14.04 55.52 4.14
C ALA A 281 12.83 55.47 3.20
N MET A 282 11.75 56.22 3.51
CA MET A 282 10.59 56.35 2.63
C MET A 282 10.94 57.00 1.28
N LYS A 283 11.86 57.98 1.28
CA LYS A 283 12.35 58.61 0.05
C LYS A 283 13.23 57.67 -0.78
N ARG A 284 14.07 56.84 -0.14
CA ARG A 284 14.93 55.88 -0.86
C ARG A 284 14.15 54.78 -1.58
N VAL A 285 12.94 54.48 -1.10
CA VAL A 285 12.06 53.45 -1.66
C VAL A 285 10.98 54.06 -2.56
N ASP A 286 10.97 55.39 -2.75
CA ASP A 286 9.92 56.13 -3.44
C ASP A 286 8.52 55.71 -2.98
N TRP A 287 8.31 55.76 -1.66
CA TRP A 287 7.14 55.20 -1.00
C TRP A 287 5.81 55.69 -1.59
N GLU A 288 5.72 56.95 -2.02
CA GLU A 288 4.52 57.51 -2.67
C GLU A 288 4.20 56.80 -3.99
N LEU A 289 5.21 56.53 -4.81
CA LEU A 289 5.08 55.79 -6.06
C LEU A 289 4.69 54.33 -5.80
N VAL A 290 5.32 53.69 -4.81
CA VAL A 290 5.00 52.31 -4.41
C VAL A 290 3.57 52.22 -3.89
N GLN A 291 3.12 53.20 -3.10
CA GLN A 291 1.76 53.24 -2.56
C GLN A 291 0.68 53.30 -3.66
N GLU A 292 0.96 54.02 -4.74
CA GLU A 292 0.03 54.17 -5.86
C GLU A 292 0.08 52.98 -6.84
N SER A 293 1.28 52.52 -7.17
CA SER A 293 1.50 51.52 -8.23
C SER A 293 1.32 50.08 -7.74
N PHE A 294 1.73 49.78 -6.51
CA PHE A 294 1.76 48.41 -5.99
C PHE A 294 0.38 47.72 -5.99
N PRO A 295 -0.72 48.36 -5.54
CA PRO A 295 -2.04 47.74 -5.58
C PRO A 295 -2.54 47.47 -7.01
N LYS A 296 -2.19 48.34 -7.96
CA LYS A 296 -2.57 48.19 -9.38
C LYS A 296 -1.84 47.01 -10.00
N VAL A 297 -0.51 46.96 -9.85
CA VAL A 297 0.34 45.88 -10.37
C VAL A 297 0.00 44.53 -9.75
N THR A 298 -0.22 44.47 -8.44
CA THR A 298 -0.58 43.23 -7.75
C THR A 298 -1.93 42.70 -8.21
N ARG A 299 -2.93 43.58 -8.39
CA ARG A 299 -4.25 43.19 -8.90
C ARG A 299 -4.18 42.72 -10.36
N GLU A 300 -3.41 43.39 -11.20
CA GLU A 300 -3.19 42.94 -12.59
C GLU A 300 -2.51 41.57 -12.65
N LEU A 301 -1.55 41.32 -11.76
CA LEU A 301 -0.89 40.02 -11.62
C LEU A 301 -1.90 38.96 -11.18
N LEU A 302 -2.66 39.19 -10.10
CA LEU A 302 -3.69 38.27 -9.59
C LEU A 302 -4.81 37.99 -10.59
N ASN A 303 -5.27 38.99 -11.33
CA ASN A 303 -6.26 38.80 -12.40
C ASN A 303 -5.71 37.99 -13.57
N LYS A 304 -4.42 38.13 -13.89
CA LYS A 304 -3.75 37.26 -14.86
C LYS A 304 -3.59 35.83 -14.30
N PHE A 305 -3.52 35.65 -12.98
CA PHE A 305 -3.48 34.35 -12.32
C PHE A 305 -4.81 33.59 -12.40
N GLU A 306 -5.93 34.27 -12.14
CA GLU A 306 -7.26 33.66 -12.10
C GLU A 306 -7.82 33.29 -13.49
N ASN A 307 -7.44 34.02 -14.55
CA ASN A 307 -7.98 33.81 -15.90
C ASN A 307 -7.27 32.72 -16.74
N LYS A 308 -6.01 32.38 -16.41
CA LYS A 308 -5.23 31.36 -17.15
C LYS A 308 -5.59 29.87 -16.92
N PRO A 309 -6.06 29.41 -15.74
CA PRO A 309 -6.46 28.01 -15.60
C PRO A 309 -7.65 27.62 -16.49
N ASN A 310 -8.46 28.59 -16.95
CA ASN A 310 -9.58 28.34 -17.87
C ASN A 310 -9.14 28.19 -19.34
N GLU A 311 -8.13 28.93 -19.80
CA GLU A 311 -7.60 28.78 -21.17
C GLU A 311 -6.94 27.41 -21.41
N ILE A 312 -6.32 26.82 -20.37
CA ILE A 312 -5.70 25.48 -20.46
C ILE A 312 -6.77 24.37 -20.47
N ALA A 313 -7.95 24.61 -19.87
CA ALA A 313 -9.07 23.68 -19.91
C ALA A 313 -9.80 23.70 -21.28
N GLU A 314 -9.86 24.85 -21.95
CA GLU A 314 -10.46 24.97 -23.28
C GLU A 314 -9.65 24.28 -24.39
N ILE A 315 -8.31 24.23 -24.26
CA ILE A 315 -7.45 23.49 -25.21
C ILE A 315 -7.75 21.98 -25.17
N LYS A 316 -8.02 21.40 -23.99
CA LYS A 316 -8.43 19.98 -23.87
C LYS A 316 -9.79 19.69 -24.51
N ASN A 317 -10.77 20.56 -24.32
CA ASN A 317 -12.11 20.38 -24.89
C ASN A 317 -12.13 20.58 -26.42
N GLY A 318 -11.19 21.35 -26.98
CA GLY A 318 -11.04 21.54 -28.43
C GLY A 318 -10.39 20.36 -29.16
N GLU A 319 -9.54 19.58 -28.48
CA GLU A 319 -8.87 18.40 -29.06
C GLU A 319 -9.76 17.14 -28.99
N ASP A 320 -10.52 16.96 -27.90
CA ASP A 320 -11.47 15.85 -27.77
C ASP A 320 -12.62 15.95 -28.80
N ASN A 321 -13.05 17.16 -29.15
CA ASN A 321 -14.08 17.39 -30.18
C ASN A 321 -13.59 17.17 -31.63
N LYS A 322 -12.27 17.20 -31.87
CA LYS A 322 -11.69 16.85 -33.18
C LYS A 322 -11.51 15.34 -33.33
N SER A 323 -11.21 14.63 -32.24
CA SER A 323 -11.07 13.16 -32.23
C SER A 323 -12.41 12.43 -32.35
N SER A 324 -13.51 13.00 -31.85
CA SER A 324 -14.86 12.44 -32.03
C SER A 324 -15.39 12.62 -33.45
N ARG A 325 -15.12 13.75 -34.13
CA ARG A 325 -15.49 13.97 -35.54
C ARG A 325 -14.71 13.10 -36.54
N ALA A 326 -13.51 12.64 -36.19
CA ALA A 326 -12.69 11.79 -37.06
C ALA A 326 -13.16 10.31 -37.09
N ARG A 327 -14.01 9.87 -36.15
CA ARG A 327 -14.51 8.48 -36.11
C ARG A 327 -15.79 8.24 -36.93
N ASP A 328 -16.57 9.29 -37.21
CA ASP A 328 -17.85 9.18 -37.94
C ASP A 328 -17.73 9.18 -39.48
N SER A 329 -16.51 9.29 -40.05
CA SER A 329 -16.31 9.41 -41.50
C SER A 329 -15.90 8.11 -42.21
N ARG A 330 -15.98 6.94 -41.56
CA ARG A 330 -15.75 5.64 -42.22
C ARG A 330 -17.08 4.92 -42.50
N GLN A 331 -17.73 5.26 -43.61
CA GLN A 331 -18.76 4.42 -44.21
C GLN A 331 -18.15 3.09 -44.72
N PRO A 332 -18.82 1.94 -44.57
CA PRO A 332 -18.34 0.67 -45.09
C PRO A 332 -18.61 0.58 -46.60
N TRP A 333 -17.56 0.33 -47.38
CA TRP A 333 -17.66 -0.07 -48.78
C TRP A 333 -18.24 -1.49 -48.88
N LEU A 334 -19.37 -1.63 -49.57
CA LEU A 334 -19.91 -2.92 -50.02
C LEU A 334 -19.11 -3.41 -51.24
N PRO A 335 -18.71 -4.69 -51.31
CA PRO A 335 -18.18 -5.25 -52.54
C PRO A 335 -19.33 -5.78 -53.41
N TYR A 336 -19.29 -5.41 -54.69
CA TYR A 336 -19.99 -6.07 -55.78
C TYR A 336 -19.57 -7.54 -55.87
N SER A 337 -20.55 -8.45 -55.91
CA SER A 337 -20.62 -9.66 -56.76
C SER A 337 -22.00 -10.30 -56.59
#